data_AF-A0A2S9HNM8-F1
#
_entry.id   AF-A0A2S9HNM8-F1
#
_cell.length_a   1.000
_cell.length_b   1.000
_cell.length_c   1.000
_cell.angle_alpha   90.00
_cell.angle_beta   90.00
_cell.angle_gamma   90.00
#
_symmetry.space_group_name_H-M   'P 1'
#
loop_
_entity.id
_entity.type
_entity.pdbx_description
1 polymer ?
#
loop_
_entity_poly.entity_id
_entity_poly.type
_entity_poly.pdbx_seq_one_letter_code
_entity_poly.pdbx_strand_id
1 'polypeptide(L)' 'MVSQYLIFRALVSLRKSKQVIDFITITNELQKKNGIEEAGEVSYPTQLVSIVPI' A
#
# COMPACT_ATOMS: atom_id res chain seq x y z
N MET A 1 -0.60 -13.46 2.68
CA MET A 1 -1.80 -12.99 3.41
C MET A 1 -1.53 -11.68 4.19
N VAL A 2 -0.36 -11.52 4.82
CA VAL A 2 0.03 -10.31 5.58
C VAL A 2 0.11 -9.03 4.72
N SER A 3 0.63 -9.08 3.48
CA SER A 3 0.83 -7.86 2.67
C SER A 3 -0.46 -7.17 2.20
N GLN A 4 -1.52 -7.93 1.88
CA GLN A 4 -2.83 -7.36 1.48
C GLN A 4 -3.49 -6.59 2.63
N TYR A 5 -3.40 -7.15 3.84
CA TYR A 5 -3.90 -6.51 5.05
C TYR A 5 -3.18 -5.18 5.33
N LEU A 6 -1.85 -5.15 5.18
CA LEU A 6 -1.06 -3.93 5.36
C LEU A 6 -1.42 -2.85 4.34
N ILE A 7 -1.60 -3.22 3.07
CA ILE A 7 -2.05 -2.28 2.02
C ILE A 7 -3.44 -1.74 2.33
N PHE A 8 -4.40 -2.60 2.66
CA PHE A 8 -5.75 -2.16 3.00
C PHE A 8 -5.74 -1.20 4.19
N ARG A 9 -4.93 -1.49 5.21
CA ARG A 9 -4.76 -0.60 6.37
C ARG A 9 -4.18 0.76 5.97
N ALA A 10 -3.20 0.79 5.05
CA ALA A 10 -2.64 2.03 4.52
C ALA A 10 -3.70 2.85 3.76
N LEU A 11 -4.51 2.21 2.91
CA LEU A 11 -5.63 2.85 2.21
C LEU A 11 -6.62 3.49 3.18
N VAL A 12 -6.99 2.77 4.26
CA VAL A 12 -7.87 3.30 5.31
C VAL A 12 -7.23 4.49 6.04
N SER A 13 -5.92 4.43 6.32
CA SER A 13 -5.17 5.52 6.96
C SER A 13 -5.17 6.79 6.13
N LEU A 14 -4.88 6.67 4.82
CA LEU A 14 -4.88 7.77 3.87
C LEU A 14 -6.27 8.40 3.72
N ARG A 15 -7.31 7.55 3.61
CA ARG A 15 -8.70 8.01 3.54
C ARG A 15 -9.11 8.80 4.78
N LYS A 16 -8.78 8.31 5.97
CA LYS A 16 -9.07 9.02 7.24
C LYS A 16 -8.35 10.37 7.31
N SER A 17 -7.13 10.43 6.77
CA SER A 17 -6.32 11.65 6.72
C SER A 17 -6.71 12.60 5.57
N LYS A 18 -7.75 12.27 4.79
CA LYS A 18 -8.17 12.99 3.58
C LYS A 18 -7.03 13.22 2.58
N GLN A 19 -6.05 12.31 2.55
CA GLN A 19 -4.98 12.34 1.57
C GLN A 19 -5.42 11.66 0.28
N VAL A 20 -4.83 12.11 -0.83
CA VAL A 20 -4.97 11.43 -2.12
C VAL A 20 -4.53 9.97 -1.97
N ILE A 21 -5.24 9.08 -2.65
CA ILE A 21 -4.95 7.65 -2.67
C ILE A 21 -4.45 7.32 -4.06
N ASP A 22 -3.13 7.29 -4.20
CA ASP A 22 -2.40 6.92 -5.40
C ASP A 22 -1.20 6.03 -5.02
N PHE A 23 -0.49 5.53 -6.03
CA PHE A 23 0.64 4.62 -5.80
C PHE A 23 1.71 5.22 -4.88
N ILE A 24 2.06 6.50 -5.08
CA ILE A 24 3.14 7.19 -4.35
C ILE A 24 2.74 7.37 -2.88
N THR A 25 1.53 7.84 -2.63
CA THR A 25 1.00 8.06 -1.29
C THR A 25 0.83 6.75 -0.52
N ILE A 26 0.41 5.67 -1.19
CA ILE A 26 0.35 4.32 -0.60
C ILE A 26 1.75 3.84 -0.22
N THR A 27 2.74 3.96 -1.11
CA THR A 27 4.12 3.55 -0.79
C THR A 27 4.71 4.35 0.37
N ASN A 28 4.48 5.66 0.41
CA ASN A 28 4.96 6.52 1.50
C ASN A 28 4.31 6.16 2.84
N GLU A 29 3.02 5.84 2.85
CA GLU A 29 2.31 5.45 4.07
C GLU A 29 2.77 4.08 4.61
N LEU A 30 3.14 3.16 3.73
CA LEU A 30 3.72 1.87 4.11
C LEU A 30 5.15 2.01 4.66
N GLN A 31 5.94 2.98 4.17
CA GLN A 31 7.28 3.31 4.69
C GLN A 31 7.25 3.85 6.11
N LYS A 32 6.30 4.73 6.43
CA LYS A 32 6.21 5.37 7.75
C LYS A 32 6.00 4.40 8.92
N LYS A 33 5.54 3.17 8.66
CA LYS A 33 5.18 2.20 9.71
C LYS A 33 6.14 1.00 9.82
N ASN A 34 7.34 1.07 9.24
CA ASN A 34 8.24 -0.08 9.05
C ASN A 34 7.57 -1.27 8.33
N GLY A 35 6.45 -1.04 7.65
CA GLY A 35 5.63 -2.09 7.02
C GLY A 35 6.08 -2.45 5.61
N ILE A 36 7.11 -1.80 5.07
CA ILE A 36 7.64 -2.08 3.72
C ILE A 36 8.38 -3.42 3.67
N GLU A 37 9.19 -3.73 4.68
CA GLU A 37 9.89 -5.02 4.75
C GLU A 37 8.89 -6.17 4.96
N GLU A 38 7.85 -5.96 5.78
CA GLU A 38 6.78 -6.95 5.99
C GLU A 38 5.78 -7.07 4.83
N ALA A 39 5.64 -6.05 3.98
CA ALA A 39 4.77 -6.05 2.82
C ALA A 39 5.44 -6.59 1.53
N GLY A 40 6.71 -6.99 1.58
CA GLY A 40 7.45 -7.52 0.43
C GLY A 40 8.12 -6.46 -0.44
N GLU A 41 8.52 -5.34 0.16
CA GLU A 41 9.09 -4.16 -0.49
C GLU A 41 8.15 -3.52 -1.54
N VAL A 42 8.66 -2.59 -2.37
CA VAL A 42 7.90 -1.89 -3.45
C VAL A 42 7.41 -2.86 -4.55
N SER A 43 7.89 -4.12 -4.53
CA SER A 43 7.51 -5.14 -5.51
C SER A 43 6.03 -5.53 -5.43
N TYR A 44 5.44 -5.54 -4.23
CA TYR A 44 4.09 -6.08 -4.03
C TYR A 44 2.96 -5.13 -4.51
N PRO A 45 2.99 -3.82 -4.24
CA PRO A 45 2.05 -2.87 -4.86
C PRO A 45 2.09 -2.91 -6.39
N THR A 46 3.27 -3.11 -6.97
CA THR A 46 3.46 -3.22 -8.43
C THR A 46 2.81 -4.50 -8.98
N GLN A 47 2.95 -5.63 -8.27
CA GLN A 47 2.27 -6.88 -8.62
C GLN A 47 0.74 -6.74 -8.59
N LEU A 48 0.17 -6.06 -7.60
CA LEU A 48 -1.28 -5.86 -7.53
C LEU A 48 -1.84 -5.12 -8.75
N VAL A 49 -1.14 -4.09 -9.22
CA VAL A 49 -1.56 -3.34 -10.42
C VAL A 49 -1.56 -4.25 -11.65
N SER A 50 -0.62 -5.19 -11.75
CA SER A 50 -0.52 -6.11 -12.89
C SER A 50 -1.56 -7.24 -12.92
N ILE A 51 -2.23 -7.52 -11.79
CA ILE A 51 -3.17 -8.64 -11.64
C ILE A 51 -4.61 -8.24 -11.97
N VAL A 52 -4.94 -6.95 -11.88
CA VAL A 52 -6.29 -6.44 -12.17
C VAL A 52 -6.39 -6.11 -13.66
N PRO A 53 -7.20 -6.84 -14.45
CA PRO A 53 -7.46 -6.49 -15.84
C PRO A 53 -8.16 -5.13 -15.91
N ILE A 54 -7.76 -4.30 -16.87
CA ILE A 54 -8.39 -3.01 -17.18
C ILE A 54 -9.50 -3.23 -18.22
#